data_AF-A0A956VIK3-F1
#
_entry.id   AF-A0A956VIK3-F1
#
_cell.length_a   1.000
_cell.length_b   1.000
_cell.length_c   1.000
_cell.angle_alpha   90.00
_cell.angle_beta   90.00
_cell.angle_gamma   90.00
#
_symmetry.space_group_name_H-M   'P 1'
#
loop_
_entity.id
_entity.type
_entity.pdbx_description
1 polymer ?
#
loop_
_entity_poly.entity_id
_entity_poly.type
_entity_poly.pdbx_seq_one_letter_code
_entity_poly.pdbx_strand_id
1 'polypeptide(L)'
;MHIPNFVPDRARKRAFMEALVATARRWRGGPALFIGDTNLGRPVFDEENAVFSAHDNAWFDALERAGWRDAFRYLHGDRREYTWYSPNGRNGFRLDEAFVNRKLLPRLVSVRHEWGQPEGGSENRETLSDHAALIVELAG
;
A
#
# COMPACT_ATOMS: atom_id res chain seq x y z
N MET A 1 -7.93 0.66 5.70
CA MET A 1 -7.34 -0.63 6.12
C MET A 1 -6.06 -0.30 6.86
N HIS A 2 -5.78 -0.98 7.97
CA HIS A 2 -4.50 -0.85 8.67
C HIS A 2 -4.08 -2.25 9.11
N ILE A 3 -3.04 -2.81 8.49
CA ILE A 3 -2.53 -4.14 8.86
C ILE A 3 -1.49 -3.95 9.97
N PRO A 4 -1.55 -4.70 11.08
CA PRO A 4 -0.63 -4.51 12.20
C PRO A 4 0.84 -4.68 11.79
N ASN A 5 1.69 -3.71 12.16
CA ASN A 5 3.13 -3.77 11.92
C ASN A 5 3.85 -4.71 12.93
N PHE A 6 4.11 -4.22 14.14
CA PHE A 6 4.78 -4.95 15.21
C PHE A 6 3.77 -5.60 16.13
N VAL A 7 3.58 -6.89 15.94
CA VAL A 7 2.87 -7.75 16.87
C VAL A 7 3.82 -8.85 17.30
N PRO A 8 3.87 -9.22 18.60
CA PRO A 8 4.58 -10.41 19.03
C PRO A 8 4.20 -11.58 18.11
N ASP A 9 5.17 -12.43 17.75
CA ASP A 9 5.03 -13.64 16.90
C ASP A 9 4.50 -13.49 15.45
N ARG A 10 4.12 -12.28 15.01
CA ARG A 10 3.52 -11.98 13.69
C ARG A 10 2.20 -12.72 13.39
N ALA A 11 1.64 -13.51 14.31
CA ALA A 11 0.44 -14.32 14.05
C ALA A 11 -0.79 -13.45 13.82
N ARG A 12 -0.95 -12.37 14.60
CA ARG A 12 -2.06 -11.43 14.38
C ARG A 12 -1.99 -10.75 13.01
N LYS A 13 -0.78 -10.42 12.55
CA LYS A 13 -0.55 -9.84 11.21
C LYS A 13 -0.97 -10.84 10.13
N ARG A 14 -0.47 -12.08 10.21
CA ARG A 14 -0.81 -13.16 9.26
C ARG A 14 -2.31 -13.47 9.24
N ALA A 15 -2.94 -13.62 10.40
CA ALA A 15 -4.38 -13.89 10.49
C ALA A 15 -5.20 -12.76 9.85
N PHE A 16 -4.78 -11.50 10.04
CA PHE A 16 -5.45 -10.36 9.42
C PHE A 16 -5.24 -10.33 7.90
N MET A 17 -4.03 -10.60 7.42
CA MET A 17 -3.71 -10.75 5.99
C MET A 17 -4.59 -11.82 5.32
N GLU A 18 -4.74 -12.98 5.94
CA GLU A 18 -5.59 -14.07 5.46
C GLU A 18 -7.08 -13.67 5.45
N ALA A 19 -7.55 -13.00 6.50
CA ALA A 19 -8.92 -12.51 6.59
C ALA A 19 -9.25 -11.48 5.50
N LEU A 20 -8.30 -10.62 5.14
CA LEU A 20 -8.43 -9.66 4.05
C LEU A 20 -8.55 -10.37 2.69
N VAL A 21 -7.70 -11.36 2.41
CA VAL A 21 -7.81 -12.18 1.18
C VAL A 21 -9.15 -12.91 1.12
N ALA A 22 -9.62 -13.47 2.24
CA ALA A 22 -10.92 -14.12 2.30
C ALA A 22 -12.07 -13.12 2.03
N THR A 23 -11.97 -11.90 2.56
CA THR A 23 -12.92 -10.81 2.28
C THR A 23 -12.91 -10.43 0.80
N ALA A 24 -11.72 -10.25 0.21
CA ALA A 24 -11.53 -9.97 -1.22
C ALA A 24 -12.20 -11.03 -2.11
N ARG A 25 -12.02 -12.32 -1.80
CA ARG A 25 -12.63 -13.45 -2.51
C ARG A 25 -14.14 -13.52 -2.39
N ARG A 26 -14.69 -13.10 -1.26
CA ARG A 26 -16.15 -13.13 -0.98
C ARG A 26 -16.88 -11.89 -1.46
N TRP A 27 -16.18 -10.81 -1.83
CA TRP A 27 -16.82 -9.59 -2.31
C TRP A 27 -17.69 -9.88 -3.53
N ARG A 28 -18.99 -9.56 -3.43
CA ARG A 28 -19.96 -9.61 -4.53
C ARG A 28 -20.57 -8.25 -4.85
N GLY A 29 -20.17 -7.21 -4.12
CA GLY A 29 -20.66 -5.86 -4.26
C GLY A 29 -20.19 -5.15 -5.55
N GLY A 30 -20.40 -3.83 -5.57
CA GLY A 30 -20.05 -2.95 -6.68
C GLY A 30 -18.54 -2.64 -6.80
N PRO A 31 -18.21 -1.60 -7.58
CA PRO A 31 -16.87 -1.00 -7.60
C PRO A 31 -16.39 -0.66 -6.18
N ALA A 32 -15.17 -1.06 -5.81
CA ALA A 32 -14.67 -0.91 -4.44
C ALA A 32 -13.13 -0.85 -4.36
N LEU A 33 -12.65 -0.31 -3.23
CA LEU A 33 -11.24 -0.17 -2.85
C LEU A 33 -10.99 -0.80 -1.47
N PHE A 34 -9.86 -1.49 -1.31
CA PHE A 34 -9.20 -1.61 -0.01
C PHE A 34 -8.02 -0.64 0.00
N ILE A 35 -8.03 0.32 0.92
CA ILE A 35 -7.04 1.42 0.93
C ILE A 35 -6.50 1.65 2.34
N GLY A 36 -5.20 1.93 2.44
CA GLY A 36 -4.53 2.38 3.66
C GLY A 36 -3.17 1.70 3.88
N ASP A 37 -2.61 1.87 5.07
CA ASP A 37 -1.31 1.33 5.46
C ASP A 37 -1.36 -0.20 5.69
N THR A 38 -0.68 -0.96 4.84
CA THR A 38 -0.58 -2.42 4.98
C THR A 38 0.62 -2.87 5.81
N ASN A 39 1.56 -1.99 6.13
CA ASN A 39 2.86 -2.39 6.69
C ASN A 39 3.51 -3.56 5.92
N LEU A 40 3.21 -3.69 4.63
CA LEU A 40 3.69 -4.71 3.72
C LEU A 40 4.20 -4.02 2.46
N GLY A 41 4.96 -4.76 1.68
CA GLY A 41 5.42 -4.35 0.37
C GLY A 41 5.94 -5.55 -0.39
N ARG A 42 6.06 -5.42 -1.70
CA ARG A 42 6.74 -6.38 -2.55
C ARG A 42 8.26 -6.24 -2.41
N PRO A 43 9.00 -7.32 -2.16
CA PRO A 43 10.46 -7.30 -2.11
C PRO A 43 11.05 -6.66 -3.37
N VAL A 44 12.21 -6.01 -3.24
CA VAL A 44 12.92 -5.26 -4.32
C VAL A 44 12.21 -3.97 -4.76
N PHE A 45 10.89 -3.96 -4.87
CA PHE A 45 10.13 -2.84 -5.44
C PHE A 45 9.68 -1.81 -4.39
N ASP A 46 9.28 -2.29 -3.21
CA ASP A 46 8.62 -1.49 -2.17
C ASP A 46 9.52 -1.22 -0.96
N GLU A 47 10.81 -1.51 -1.08
CA GLU A 47 11.78 -1.40 0.01
C GLU A 47 13.09 -0.79 -0.47
N GLU A 48 13.67 0.11 0.32
CA GLU A 48 15.07 0.53 0.14
C GLU A 48 16.05 -0.51 0.65
N ASN A 49 15.70 -1.18 1.75
CA ASN A 49 16.48 -2.24 2.38
C ASN A 49 15.65 -3.51 2.47
N ALA A 50 16.25 -4.65 2.15
CA ALA A 50 15.56 -5.94 2.13
C ALA A 50 14.99 -6.33 3.51
N VAL A 51 13.67 -6.26 3.65
CA VAL A 51 12.92 -6.60 4.87
C VAL A 51 11.70 -7.47 4.55
N PHE A 52 11.07 -7.28 3.39
CA PHE A 52 9.92 -8.07 3.00
C PHE A 52 10.30 -9.47 2.57
N SER A 53 9.45 -10.42 2.92
CA SER A 53 9.64 -11.83 2.65
C SER A 53 8.85 -12.30 1.42
N ALA A 54 9.16 -13.49 0.94
CA ALA A 54 8.36 -14.16 -0.08
C ALA A 54 6.89 -14.39 0.37
N HIS A 55 6.66 -14.54 1.69
CA HIS A 55 5.31 -14.66 2.25
C HIS A 55 4.54 -13.34 2.12
N ASP A 56 5.19 -12.21 2.37
CA ASP A 56 4.60 -10.89 2.19
C ASP A 56 4.22 -10.68 0.71
N ASN A 57 5.11 -11.04 -0.23
CA ASN A 57 4.81 -10.99 -1.66
C ASN A 57 3.61 -11.88 -2.06
N ALA A 58 3.53 -13.09 -1.50
CA ALA A 58 2.45 -14.04 -1.83
C ALA A 58 1.05 -13.52 -1.44
N TRP A 59 0.96 -12.61 -0.47
CA TRP A 59 -0.29 -11.97 -0.09
C TRP A 59 -0.82 -11.05 -1.19
N PHE A 60 0.05 -10.24 -1.81
CA PHE A 60 -0.32 -9.40 -2.97
C PHE A 60 -0.81 -10.27 -4.13
N ASP A 61 -0.10 -11.36 -4.43
CA ASP A 61 -0.50 -12.28 -5.50
C ASP A 61 -1.86 -12.95 -5.19
N ALA A 62 -2.16 -13.19 -3.92
CA ALA A 62 -3.46 -13.74 -3.50
C ALA A 62 -4.60 -12.74 -3.70
N LEU A 63 -4.39 -11.45 -3.43
CA LEU A 63 -5.35 -10.38 -3.74
C LEU A 63 -5.55 -10.24 -5.25
N GLU A 64 -4.48 -10.27 -6.04
CA GLU A 64 -4.57 -10.17 -7.50
C GLU A 64 -5.36 -11.33 -8.10
N ARG A 65 -5.08 -12.57 -7.66
CA ARG A 65 -5.88 -13.75 -8.03
C ARG A 65 -7.35 -13.62 -7.60
N ALA A 66 -7.64 -12.93 -6.50
CA ALA A 66 -9.01 -12.62 -6.07
C ALA A 66 -9.67 -11.49 -6.88
N GLY A 67 -8.97 -10.89 -7.85
CA GLY A 67 -9.49 -9.82 -8.70
C GLY A 67 -9.31 -8.41 -8.13
N TRP A 68 -8.33 -8.22 -7.24
CA TRP A 68 -7.99 -6.94 -6.64
C TRP A 68 -6.56 -6.58 -6.99
N ARG A 69 -6.37 -5.50 -7.77
CA ARG A 69 -5.04 -5.06 -8.23
C ARG A 69 -4.52 -3.93 -7.36
N ASP A 70 -3.23 -3.93 -7.07
CA ASP A 70 -2.55 -2.73 -6.54
C ASP A 70 -2.64 -1.63 -7.61
N ALA A 71 -3.33 -0.55 -7.28
CA ALA A 71 -3.64 0.55 -8.20
C ALA A 71 -2.38 1.33 -8.61
N PHE A 72 -1.41 1.49 -7.71
CA PHE A 72 -0.14 2.15 -8.02
C PHE A 72 0.66 1.32 -9.04
N ARG A 73 0.81 0.02 -8.76
CA ARG A 73 1.52 -0.90 -9.66
C ARG A 73 0.81 -1.08 -10.99
N TYR A 74 -0.52 -1.04 -11.00
CA TYR A 74 -1.31 -1.09 -12.22
C TYR A 74 -1.01 0.08 -13.18
N LEU A 75 -0.84 1.30 -12.65
CA LEU A 75 -0.59 2.49 -13.46
C LEU A 75 0.90 2.74 -13.74
N HIS A 76 1.77 2.43 -12.78
CA HIS A 76 3.18 2.83 -12.80
C HIS A 76 4.16 1.67 -12.94
N GLY A 77 3.68 0.43 -13.02
CA GLY A 77 4.49 -0.78 -13.17
C GLY A 77 5.51 -0.92 -12.03
N ASP A 78 6.77 -1.12 -12.39
CA ASP A 78 7.87 -1.38 -11.45
C ASP A 78 8.51 -0.11 -10.88
N ARG A 79 7.91 1.07 -11.11
CA ARG A 79 8.40 2.34 -10.54
C ARG A 79 8.58 2.22 -9.03
N ARG A 80 9.73 2.64 -8.52
CA ARG A 80 9.97 2.71 -7.06
C ARG A 80 9.51 4.06 -6.53
N GLU A 81 8.73 4.01 -5.47
CA GLU A 81 8.22 5.16 -4.73
C GLU A 81 8.09 4.71 -3.28
N TYR A 82 8.30 5.62 -2.33
CA TYR A 82 8.24 5.32 -0.90
C TYR A 82 7.24 6.24 -0.25
N THR A 83 6.45 5.66 0.63
CA THR A 83 5.33 6.33 1.30
C THR A 83 5.54 6.39 2.78
N TRP A 84 6.55 5.70 3.30
CA TRP A 84 6.98 5.79 4.67
C TRP A 84 8.50 5.84 4.74
N TYR A 85 9.04 6.66 5.64
CA TYR A 85 10.45 6.62 6.02
C TYR A 85 10.58 6.43 7.53
N SER A 86 11.56 5.61 7.94
CA SER A 86 11.90 5.50 9.35
C SER A 86 12.20 6.88 9.96
N PRO A 87 11.96 7.09 11.27
CA PRO A 87 12.20 8.39 11.90
C PRO A 87 13.64 8.94 11.75
N ASN A 88 14.61 8.06 11.49
CA ASN A 88 16.00 8.44 11.20
C ASN A 88 16.26 8.77 9.71
N GLY A 89 15.24 8.69 8.85
CA GLY A 89 15.24 9.02 7.42
C GLY A 89 16.01 8.06 6.52
N ARG A 90 16.43 6.89 7.01
CA ARG A 90 17.38 6.01 6.30
C ARG A 90 16.76 4.78 5.63
N ASN A 91 15.52 4.45 5.97
CA ASN A 91 14.83 3.28 5.41
C ASN A 91 13.45 3.68 4.88
N GLY A 92 13.34 3.81 3.57
CA GLY A 92 12.09 4.02 2.85
C GLY A 92 11.38 2.72 2.48
N PHE A 93 10.05 2.72 2.62
CA PHE A 93 9.17 1.64 2.16
C PHE A 93 7.90 2.21 1.52
N ARG A 94 7.29 1.47 0.60
CA ARG A 94 5.91 1.74 0.13
C ARG A 94 4.95 0.87 0.93
N LEU A 95 4.32 1.48 1.94
CA LEU A 95 3.42 0.78 2.87
C LEU A 95 1.95 1.18 2.67
N ASP A 96 1.71 2.28 1.95
CA ASP A 96 0.38 2.85 1.75
C ASP A 96 -0.13 2.48 0.36
N GLU A 97 -1.02 1.48 0.30
CA GLU A 97 -1.55 0.98 -0.97
C GLU A 97 -3.07 1.10 -1.09
N ALA A 98 -3.51 1.13 -2.35
CA ALA A 98 -4.90 1.03 -2.76
C ALA A 98 -5.07 -0.19 -3.66
N PHE A 99 -5.86 -1.17 -3.23
CA PHE A 99 -6.26 -2.32 -4.03
C PHE A 99 -7.64 -2.07 -4.63
N VAL A 100 -7.70 -2.03 -5.95
CA VAL A 100 -8.90 -1.74 -6.74
C VAL A 100 -9.47 -3.03 -7.31
N ASN A 101 -10.78 -3.25 -7.14
CA ASN A 101 -11.43 -4.42 -7.72
C ASN A 101 -11.65 -4.26 -9.24
N ARG A 102 -11.80 -5.38 -9.96
CA ARG A 102 -12.03 -5.38 -11.43
C ARG A 102 -13.14 -4.45 -11.90
N LYS A 103 -14.19 -4.25 -11.10
CA LYS A 103 -15.34 -3.39 -11.46
C LYS A 103 -15.02 -1.91 -11.39
N LEU A 104 -14.10 -1.50 -10.51
CA LEU A 104 -13.69 -0.12 -10.35
C LEU A 104 -12.48 0.24 -11.23
N LEU A 105 -11.68 -0.75 -11.64
CA LEU A 105 -10.47 -0.56 -12.43
C LEU A 105 -10.67 0.33 -13.68
N PRO A 106 -11.76 0.23 -14.47
CA PRO A 106 -11.97 1.10 -15.63
C PRO A 106 -12.16 2.59 -15.29
N ARG A 107 -12.45 2.90 -14.02
CA ARG A 107 -12.61 4.28 -13.53
C ARG A 107 -11.34 4.81 -12.88
N LEU A 108 -10.29 4.01 -12.73
CA LEU A 108 -9.06 4.46 -12.10
C LEU A 108 -8.35 5.48 -13.01
N VAL A 109 -8.26 6.73 -12.58
CA VAL A 109 -7.64 7.83 -13.34
C VAL A 109 -6.18 7.99 -12.95
N SER A 110 -5.92 8.19 -11.65
CA SER A 110 -4.58 8.39 -11.13
C SER A 110 -4.41 7.81 -9.73
N VAL A 111 -3.15 7.47 -9.39
CA VAL A 111 -2.70 7.14 -8.03
C VAL A 111 -1.37 7.83 -7.82
N ARG A 112 -1.24 8.56 -6.71
CA ARG A 112 -0.02 9.28 -6.36
C ARG A 112 0.14 9.38 -4.85
N HIS A 113 1.38 9.57 -4.41
CA HIS A 113 1.69 9.82 -3.01
C HIS A 113 2.24 11.24 -2.83
N GLU A 114 1.74 11.96 -1.83
CA GLU A 114 2.11 13.36 -1.56
C GLU A 114 2.60 13.52 -0.12
N TRP A 115 3.83 13.97 0.05
CA TRP A 115 4.41 14.22 1.38
C TRP A 115 3.90 15.54 1.93
N GLY A 116 3.36 15.51 3.15
CA GLY A 116 2.94 16.72 3.85
C GLY A 116 4.13 17.61 4.23
N GLN A 117 4.07 18.88 3.84
CA GLN A 117 5.06 19.90 4.21
C GLN A 117 4.44 20.96 5.13
N PRO A 118 5.16 21.46 6.15
CA PRO A 118 4.71 22.60 6.93
C PRO A 118 4.69 23.88 6.08
N GLU A 119 3.74 24.79 6.37
CA GLU A 119 3.69 26.10 5.72
C GLU A 119 5.00 26.87 5.92
N GLY A 120 5.64 27.29 4.82
CA GLY A 120 6.89 28.04 4.85
C GLY A 120 8.18 27.23 5.08
N GLY A 121 8.10 25.89 5.07
CA GLY A 121 9.27 25.02 5.23
C GLY A 121 10.20 24.96 4.00
N SER A 122 11.51 24.95 4.25
CA SER A 122 12.55 24.64 3.25
C SER A 122 12.53 23.16 2.85
N GLU A 123 13.16 22.79 1.73
CA GLU A 123 13.29 21.41 1.18
C GLU A 123 13.81 20.34 2.17
N ASN A 124 14.30 20.74 3.35
CA ASN A 124 14.67 19.84 4.44
C ASN A 124 13.43 19.25 5.13
N ARG A 125 12.97 18.11 4.60
CA ARG A 125 12.42 16.88 5.24
C ARG A 125 11.85 16.89 6.67
N GLU A 126 11.36 17.99 7.23
CA GLU A 126 10.46 17.97 8.39
C GLU A 126 9.06 17.68 7.89
N THR A 127 8.84 16.43 7.49
CA THR A 127 7.53 15.96 7.05
C THR A 127 6.61 15.90 8.26
N LEU A 128 5.37 16.34 8.09
CA LEU A 128 4.36 16.36 9.17
C LEU A 128 3.98 14.95 9.66
N SER A 129 4.30 13.95 8.86
CA SER A 129 4.10 12.53 9.12
C SER A 129 5.31 11.78 8.58
N ASP A 130 5.61 10.63 9.17
CA ASP A 130 6.53 9.64 8.60
C ASP A 130 5.93 8.95 7.36
N HIS A 131 4.63 9.15 7.10
CA HIS A 131 3.93 8.72 5.89
C HIS A 131 3.60 9.87 4.90
N ALA A 132 3.60 9.53 3.61
CA ALA A 132 2.97 10.31 2.54
C ALA A 132 1.45 10.03 2.46
N ALA A 133 0.67 11.01 2.03
CA ALA A 133 -0.74 10.83 1.72
C ALA A 133 -0.89 10.01 0.43
N LEU A 134 -1.73 8.97 0.46
CA LEU A 134 -2.15 8.23 -0.73
C LEU A 134 -3.41 8.87 -1.35
N ILE A 135 -3.31 9.30 -2.60
CA ILE A 135 -4.42 9.91 -3.35
C ILE A 135 -4.81 8.99 -4.49
N VAL A 136 -6.11 8.67 -4.58
CA VAL A 136 -6.69 7.86 -5.67
C VAL A 136 -7.79 8.66 -6.34
N GLU A 137 -7.65 8.87 -7.65
CA GLU A 137 -8.62 9.59 -8.46
C GLU A 137 -9.46 8.61 -9.28
N LEU A 138 -10.77 8.82 -9.30
CA LEU A 138 -11.74 7.98 -9.99
C LEU A 138 -12.62 8.81 -10.93
N ALA A 139 -12.86 8.31 -12.14
CA ALA A 139 -13.84 8.86 -13.06
C ALA A 139 -15.27 8.60 -12.58
N GLY A 140 -16.18 9.56 -12.85
CA GLY A 140 -17.61 9.48 -12.54
C GLY A 140 -18.34 8.36 -13.28
#